data_AF-A0A7X9IHB7-F1
#
_entry.id   AF-A0A7X9IHB7-F1
#
_cell.length_a   1.000
_cell.length_b   1.000
_cell.length_c   1.000
_cell.angle_alpha   90.00
_cell.angle_beta   90.00
_cell.angle_gamma   90.00
#
_symmetry.space_group_name_H-M   'P 1'
#
loop_
_entity.id
_entity.type
_entity.pdbx_description
1 polymer ?
#
loop_
_entity_poly.entity_id
_entity_poly.type
_entity_poly.pdbx_seq_one_letter_code
_entity_poly.pdbx_strand_id
1 'polypeptide(L)'
;MGRVITSCFGRRLDAAYGSPAATQAQDHPPPLFSDAEIWARDYSLADSVVFGVCAVAEILSRHLGRDGRWPALLLDLLKDSARQPEEGPHPVSRSARDLKDLILSSLSRKNSQDFSAALLIVDLIEYTPKYRTSSGT
;
A
#
# COMPACT_ATOMS: atom_id res chain seq x y z
N MET A 1 1.94 31.82 -4.15
CA MET A 1 1.54 30.77 -5.10
C MET A 1 2.06 29.44 -4.56
N GLY A 2 1.29 28.75 -3.71
CA GLY A 2 1.65 27.44 -3.16
C GLY A 2 0.43 26.54 -3.18
N ARG A 3 0.45 25.51 -4.03
CA ARG A 3 -0.65 24.53 -4.13
C ARG A 3 -0.57 23.60 -2.92
N VAL A 4 -1.54 23.76 -2.02
CA VAL A 4 -1.81 22.86 -0.90
C VAL A 4 -2.24 21.51 -1.50
N ILE A 5 -1.53 20.43 -1.16
CA ILE A 5 -1.94 19.06 -1.48
C ILE A 5 -3.26 18.85 -0.73
N THR A 6 -4.36 18.86 -1.48
CA THR A 6 -5.72 18.74 -0.97
C THR A 6 -5.85 17.48 -0.12
N SER A 7 -6.38 17.60 1.10
CA SER A 7 -6.83 16.46 1.90
C SER A 7 -7.96 15.75 1.16
N CYS A 8 -7.69 14.64 0.49
CA CYS A 8 -8.63 14.03 -0.46
C CYS A 8 -9.63 13.02 0.16
N PHE A 9 -9.59 12.75 1.46
CA PHE A 9 -10.47 11.73 2.05
C PHE A 9 -11.16 12.24 3.31
N GLY A 10 -12.27 12.96 3.11
CA GLY A 10 -13.11 13.38 4.22
C GLY A 10 -14.51 13.81 3.80
N ARG A 11 -15.44 12.86 3.68
CA ARG A 11 -16.75 12.86 4.36
C ARG A 11 -17.65 11.70 3.91
N ARG A 12 -17.89 10.73 4.81
CA ARG A 12 -19.25 10.25 5.16
C ARG A 12 -19.17 9.28 6.36
N LEU A 13 -18.93 9.85 7.54
CA LEU A 13 -19.61 9.37 8.74
C LEU A 13 -20.91 10.17 8.79
N ASP A 14 -22.01 9.55 8.34
CA ASP A 14 -23.40 9.86 8.71
C ASP A 14 -24.34 9.23 7.66
N ALA A 15 -24.72 7.98 7.91
CA ALA A 15 -26.00 7.40 7.49
C ALA A 15 -26.15 6.00 8.11
N ALA A 16 -26.10 5.95 9.45
CA ALA A 16 -26.98 5.01 10.13
C ALA A 16 -28.42 5.48 9.80
N TYR A 17 -29.24 4.59 9.26
CA TYR A 17 -30.65 4.76 8.86
C TYR A 17 -30.97 5.42 7.50
N GLY A 18 -31.25 4.56 6.51
CA GLY A 18 -32.47 4.60 5.69
C GLY A 18 -32.61 5.68 4.62
N SER A 19 -32.34 5.33 3.35
CA SER A 19 -33.17 5.75 2.21
C SER A 19 -32.91 4.89 0.97
N PRO A 20 -33.92 4.33 0.29
CA PRO A 20 -33.75 3.46 -0.88
C PRO A 20 -33.81 4.30 -2.16
N ALA A 21 -32.81 5.14 -2.41
CA ALA A 21 -32.74 5.91 -3.66
C ALA A 21 -31.31 6.35 -3.97
N ALA A 22 -30.45 5.40 -4.37
CA ALA A 22 -29.23 5.72 -5.09
C ALA A 22 -28.88 4.57 -6.04
N THR A 23 -29.38 4.71 -7.26
CA THR A 23 -28.96 4.05 -8.49
C THR A 23 -27.48 3.67 -8.52
N GLN A 24 -27.21 2.36 -8.56
CA GLN A 24 -26.02 1.69 -9.12
C GLN A 24 -24.69 2.47 -9.01
N ALA A 25 -24.24 2.75 -7.79
CA ALA A 25 -22.81 2.84 -7.54
C ALA A 25 -22.24 1.42 -7.58
N GLN A 26 -21.17 1.20 -8.34
CA GLN A 26 -20.51 -0.10 -8.43
C GLN A 26 -20.32 -0.70 -7.03
N ASP A 27 -20.85 -1.90 -6.80
CA ASP A 27 -20.72 -2.72 -5.57
C ASP A 27 -19.23 -3.13 -5.38
N HIS A 28 -18.39 -2.15 -5.11
CA HIS A 28 -17.03 -2.38 -4.67
C HIS A 28 -17.06 -2.34 -3.15
N PRO A 29 -16.70 -3.45 -2.48
CA PRO A 29 -16.62 -3.45 -1.02
C PRO A 29 -15.71 -2.30 -0.58
N PRO A 30 -16.07 -1.60 0.50
CA PRO A 30 -15.28 -0.47 0.98
C PRO A 30 -13.84 -0.93 1.21
N PRO A 31 -12.84 -0.05 1.01
CA PRO A 31 -11.46 -0.39 1.34
C PRO A 31 -11.40 -0.82 2.81
N LEU A 32 -10.71 -1.93 3.07
CA LEU A 32 -10.58 -2.51 4.42
C LEU A 32 -9.84 -1.58 5.39
N PHE A 33 -9.15 -0.56 4.87
CA PHE A 33 -8.29 0.35 5.64
C PHE A 33 -8.44 1.78 5.13
N SER A 34 -8.24 2.74 6.03
CA SER A 34 -8.23 4.18 5.67
C SER A 34 -6.81 4.67 5.41
N ASP A 35 -6.68 5.74 4.61
CA ASP A 35 -5.39 6.44 4.40
C ASP A 35 -4.72 6.80 5.73
N ALA A 36 -5.49 7.32 6.69
CA ALA A 36 -4.97 7.66 8.01
C ALA A 36 -4.33 6.44 8.72
N GLU A 37 -4.88 5.25 8.51
CA GLU A 37 -4.37 4.00 9.08
C GLU A 37 -3.07 3.53 8.42
N ILE A 38 -2.91 3.81 7.12
CA ILE A 38 -1.68 3.52 6.36
C ILE A 38 -0.56 4.45 6.85
N TRP A 39 -0.86 5.74 7.03
CA TRP A 39 0.12 6.76 7.44
C TRP A 39 0.50 6.74 8.92
N ALA A 40 -0.39 6.28 9.80
CA ALA A 40 -0.14 6.25 11.24
C ALA A 40 0.79 5.11 11.70
N ARG A 41 1.15 4.18 10.80
CA ARG A 41 1.92 2.99 11.15
C ARG A 41 3.43 3.20 11.05
N ASP A 42 4.14 2.59 11.99
CA ASP A 42 5.60 2.49 11.98
C ASP A 42 6.02 1.22 11.21
N TYR A 43 6.38 1.37 9.93
CA TYR A 43 6.81 0.28 9.05
C TYR A 43 8.21 -0.29 9.39
N SER A 44 8.84 0.15 10.49
CA SER A 44 9.97 -0.58 11.09
C SER A 44 9.53 -1.78 11.94
N LEU A 45 8.23 -1.87 12.26
CA LEU A 45 7.64 -2.97 13.03
C LEU A 45 7.05 -4.04 12.09
N ALA A 46 7.26 -5.31 12.45
CA ALA A 46 6.76 -6.44 11.65
C ALA A 46 5.24 -6.37 11.42
N ASP A 47 4.46 -6.00 12.44
CA ASP A 47 3.00 -5.89 12.35
C ASP A 47 2.56 -4.85 11.30
N SER A 48 3.27 -3.72 11.23
CA SER A 48 3.01 -2.66 10.24
C SER A 48 3.38 -3.10 8.83
N VAL A 49 4.46 -3.87 8.68
CA VAL A 49 4.85 -4.46 7.38
C VAL A 49 3.81 -5.47 6.90
N VAL A 50 3.37 -6.39 7.78
CA VAL A 50 2.31 -7.35 7.46
C VAL A 50 1.02 -6.62 7.07
N PHE A 51 0.65 -5.57 7.81
CA PHE A 51 -0.48 -4.73 7.45
C PHE A 51 -0.31 -4.12 6.04
N GLY A 52 0.84 -3.54 5.73
CA GLY A 52 1.11 -2.96 4.42
C GLY A 52 1.02 -4.00 3.29
N VAL A 53 1.58 -5.20 3.50
CA VAL A 53 1.48 -6.31 2.55
C VAL A 53 0.02 -6.73 2.33
N CYS A 54 -0.78 -6.84 3.39
CA CYS A 54 -2.21 -7.12 3.27
C CYS A 54 -2.95 -6.02 2.51
N ALA A 55 -2.60 -4.75 2.75
CA ALA A 55 -3.20 -3.63 2.04
C ALA A 55 -2.90 -3.65 0.53
N VAL A 56 -1.65 -3.95 0.17
CA VAL A 56 -1.27 -4.15 -1.24
C VAL A 56 -1.98 -5.37 -1.82
N ALA A 57 -2.08 -6.50 -1.10
CA ALA A 57 -2.78 -7.69 -1.56
C ALA A 57 -4.25 -7.41 -1.92
N GLU A 58 -4.95 -6.66 -1.07
CA GLU A 58 -6.34 -6.26 -1.31
C GLU A 58 -6.48 -5.41 -2.57
N ILE A 59 -5.60 -4.41 -2.73
CA ILE A 59 -5.56 -3.58 -3.95
C ILE A 59 -5.32 -4.44 -5.20
N LEU A 60 -4.31 -5.30 -5.18
CA LEU A 60 -3.95 -6.10 -6.34
C LEU A 60 -5.02 -7.15 -6.67
N SER A 61 -5.60 -7.80 -5.66
CA SER A 61 -6.66 -8.79 -5.87
C SER A 61 -7.89 -8.20 -6.56
N ARG A 62 -8.22 -6.93 -6.25
CA ARG A 62 -9.34 -6.20 -6.87
C ARG A 62 -9.14 -5.94 -8.36
N HIS A 63 -7.90 -5.67 -8.78
CA HIS A 63 -7.60 -5.22 -10.14
C HIS A 63 -6.99 -6.28 -11.05
N LEU A 64 -6.28 -7.27 -10.49
CA LEU A 64 -5.49 -8.25 -11.24
C LEU A 64 -6.02 -9.68 -11.09
N GLY A 65 -7.03 -9.92 -10.25
CA GLY A 65 -7.52 -11.26 -9.94
C GLY A 65 -6.56 -12.06 -9.07
N ARG A 66 -7.02 -13.20 -8.54
CA ARG A 66 -6.27 -14.02 -7.56
C ARG A 66 -5.18 -14.90 -8.16
N ASP A 67 -5.27 -15.23 -9.45
CA ASP A 67 -4.35 -16.16 -10.13
C ASP A 67 -3.10 -15.46 -10.72
N GLY A 68 -2.88 -14.19 -10.37
CA GLY A 68 -1.75 -13.42 -10.85
C GLY A 68 -0.41 -13.85 -10.24
N ARG A 69 0.69 -13.32 -10.78
CA ARG A 69 2.05 -13.51 -10.22
C ARG A 69 2.31 -12.69 -8.93
N TRP A 70 1.43 -11.75 -8.60
CA TRP A 70 1.60 -10.81 -7.48
C TRP A 70 1.61 -11.46 -6.07
N PRO A 71 0.89 -12.57 -5.77
CA PRO A 71 0.93 -13.15 -4.42
C PRO A 71 2.33 -13.66 -4.06
N ALA A 72 3.05 -14.24 -5.04
CA ALA A 72 4.43 -14.67 -4.86
C ALA A 72 5.36 -13.47 -4.59
N LEU A 73 5.19 -12.38 -5.36
CA LEU A 73 5.98 -11.15 -5.16
C LEU A 73 5.74 -10.50 -3.79
N LEU A 74 4.52 -10.56 -3.26
CA LEU A 74 4.21 -10.10 -1.90
C LEU A 74 4.86 -10.95 -0.82
N LEU A 75 4.87 -12.28 -1.00
CA LEU A 75 5.57 -13.17 -0.07
C LEU A 75 7.08 -12.92 -0.10
N ASP A 76 7.65 -12.67 -1.26
CA ASP A 76 9.07 -12.36 -1.38
C ASP A 76 9.40 -10.98 -0.80
N LEU A 77 8.51 -9.98 -0.96
CA LEU A 77 8.63 -8.68 -0.28
C LEU A 77 8.63 -8.85 1.24
N LEU A 78 7.72 -9.66 1.78
CA LEU A 78 7.64 -9.94 3.21
C LEU A 78 8.91 -10.65 3.71
N LYS A 79 9.39 -11.67 2.98
CA LYS A 79 10.64 -12.37 3.33
C LYS A 79 11.83 -11.42 3.33
N ASP A 80 11.94 -10.55 2.34
CA ASP A 80 13.04 -9.60 2.23
C ASP A 80 12.96 -8.55 3.34
N SER A 81 11.76 -8.09 3.70
CA SER A 81 11.54 -7.15 4.81
C SER A 81 11.88 -7.74 6.19
N ALA A 82 11.82 -9.06 6.34
CA ALA A 82 12.16 -9.77 7.58
C ALA A 82 13.67 -9.99 7.75
N ARG A 83 14.47 -9.82 6.69
CA ARG A 83 15.93 -9.96 6.78
C ARG A 83 16.50 -8.76 7.53
N GLN A 84 17.38 -9.01 8.49
CA GLN A 84 18.08 -7.93 9.17
C GLN A 84 18.93 -7.14 8.18
N PRO A 85 18.99 -5.81 8.29
CA PRO A 85 19.88 -5.00 7.49
C PRO A 85 21.33 -5.38 7.86
N GLU A 86 21.97 -6.24 7.07
CA GLU A 86 23.43 -6.36 7.12
C GLU A 86 24.06 -4.99 6.82
N GLU A 87 25.16 -4.67 7.48
CA GLU A 87 25.83 -3.38 7.41
C GLU A 87 26.15 -2.98 5.95
N GLY A 88 25.43 -1.98 5.43
CA GLY A 88 25.69 -1.41 4.11
C GLY A 88 24.44 -0.82 3.43
N PRO A 89 24.62 -0.06 2.35
CA PRO A 89 23.51 0.41 1.52
C PRO A 89 22.84 -0.79 0.86
N HIS A 90 21.79 -1.33 1.49
CA HIS A 90 21.02 -2.41 0.91
C HIS A 90 20.38 -1.93 -0.39
N PRO A 91 20.69 -2.56 -1.54
CA PRO A 91 20.01 -2.26 -2.78
C PRO A 91 18.49 -2.42 -2.59
N VAL A 92 17.72 -1.70 -3.41
CA VAL A 92 16.27 -1.91 -3.55
C VAL A 92 16.02 -3.41 -3.57
N SER A 93 15.18 -3.93 -2.65
CA SER A 93 14.97 -5.38 -2.61
C SER A 93 14.43 -5.80 -3.97
N ARG A 94 15.01 -6.87 -4.54
CA ARG A 94 14.59 -7.35 -5.87
C ARG A 94 13.07 -7.56 -5.90
N SER A 95 12.50 -8.08 -4.80
CA SER A 95 11.06 -8.25 -4.62
C SER A 95 10.27 -6.95 -4.71
N ALA A 96 10.71 -5.86 -4.05
CA ALA A 96 10.05 -4.57 -4.12
C ALA A 96 10.09 -4.00 -5.55
N ARG A 97 11.23 -4.14 -6.23
CA ARG A 97 11.36 -3.73 -7.64
C ARG A 97 10.41 -4.51 -8.54
N ASP A 98 10.44 -5.83 -8.50
CA ASP A 98 9.64 -6.69 -9.36
C ASP A 98 8.13 -6.47 -9.13
N LEU A 99 7.73 -6.20 -7.88
CA LEU A 99 6.36 -5.83 -7.53
C LEU A 99 5.96 -4.46 -8.11
N LYS A 100 6.82 -3.45 -7.97
CA LYS A 100 6.56 -2.12 -8.56
C LYS A 100 6.48 -2.18 -10.09
N ASP A 101 7.37 -2.94 -10.73
CA ASP A 101 7.34 -3.14 -12.18
C ASP A 101 6.02 -3.81 -12.62
N LEU A 102 5.52 -4.79 -11.86
CA LEU A 102 4.20 -5.37 -12.10
C LEU A 102 3.07 -4.32 -11.96
N ILE A 103 3.08 -3.52 -10.90
CA ILE A 103 2.06 -2.50 -10.65
C ILE A 103 2.05 -1.46 -11.77
N LEU A 104 3.23 -0.95 -12.14
CA LEU A 104 3.41 0.02 -13.21
C LEU A 104 2.99 -0.55 -14.58
N SER A 105 3.34 -1.81 -14.87
CA SER A 105 2.93 -2.48 -16.12
C SER A 105 1.41 -2.66 -16.25
N SER A 106 0.71 -2.69 -15.11
CA SER A 106 -0.75 -2.89 -15.04
C SER A 106 -1.52 -1.57 -14.84
N LEU A 107 -0.81 -0.44 -14.79
CA LEU A 107 -1.37 0.87 -14.50
C LEU A 107 -2.25 1.36 -15.66
N SER A 108 -3.44 1.82 -15.30
CA SER A 108 -4.43 2.38 -16.21
C SER A 108 -5.14 3.57 -15.55
N ARG A 109 -5.87 4.36 -16.34
CA ARG A 109 -6.64 5.49 -15.80
C ARG A 109 -7.71 5.07 -14.77
N LYS A 110 -8.16 3.81 -14.79
CA LYS A 110 -9.21 3.31 -13.89
C LYS A 110 -8.67 2.88 -12.53
N ASN A 111 -7.41 2.44 -12.46
CA ASN A 111 -6.79 1.90 -11.25
C ASN A 111 -5.61 2.76 -10.75
N SER A 112 -5.35 3.91 -11.37
CA SER A 112 -4.18 4.74 -11.09
C SER A 112 -4.10 5.20 -9.64
N GLN A 113 -5.24 5.49 -9.02
CA GLN A 113 -5.29 5.91 -7.61
C GLN A 113 -4.89 4.78 -6.67
N ASP A 114 -5.57 3.63 -6.77
CA ASP A 114 -5.28 2.45 -5.97
C ASP A 114 -3.83 1.97 -6.17
N PHE A 115 -3.35 1.96 -7.41
CA PHE A 115 -1.98 1.53 -7.70
C PHE A 115 -0.93 2.54 -7.24
N SER A 116 -1.24 3.84 -7.22
CA SER A 116 -0.35 4.84 -6.58
C SER A 116 -0.25 4.60 -5.07
N ALA A 117 -1.36 4.26 -4.41
CA ALA A 117 -1.34 3.89 -2.99
C ALA A 117 -0.53 2.61 -2.74
N ALA A 118 -0.70 1.59 -3.60
CA ALA A 118 0.08 0.36 -3.51
C ALA A 118 1.59 0.63 -3.66
N LEU A 119 2.00 1.42 -4.65
CA LEU A 119 3.42 1.80 -4.85
C LEU A 119 3.98 2.49 -3.61
N LEU A 120 3.23 3.43 -3.04
CA LEU A 120 3.63 4.15 -1.84
C LEU A 120 3.79 3.22 -0.64
N ILE A 121 2.88 2.28 -0.41
CA ILE A 121 3.01 1.30 0.68
C ILE A 121 4.25 0.43 0.47
N VAL A 122 4.54 0.01 -0.76
CA VAL A 122 5.76 -0.76 -1.06
C VAL A 122 7.01 0.08 -0.77
N ASP A 123 7.01 1.38 -1.10
CA ASP A 123 8.10 2.29 -0.73
C ASP A 123 8.26 2.40 0.79
N LEU A 124 7.16 2.54 1.54
CA LEU A 124 7.20 2.60 3.00
C LEU A 124 7.82 1.33 3.60
N ILE A 125 7.44 0.15 3.12
CA ILE A 125 8.02 -1.13 3.56
C ILE A 125 9.52 -1.20 3.21
N GLU A 126 9.90 -0.75 2.01
CA GLU A 126 11.28 -0.85 1.54
C GLU A 126 12.24 0.08 2.28
N TYR A 127 11.81 1.30 2.58
CA TYR A 127 12.68 2.36 3.07
C TYR A 127 12.66 2.52 4.60
N THR A 128 11.58 2.16 5.29
CA THR A 128 11.46 2.40 6.75
C THR A 128 12.46 1.60 7.61
N PRO A 129 12.84 0.34 7.29
CA PRO A 129 13.87 -0.38 8.04
C PRO A 129 15.25 0.31 8.01
N LYS A 130 15.51 1.17 7.03
CA LYS A 130 16.83 1.73 6.71
C LYS A 130 17.16 3.04 7.45
N TYR A 131 16.17 3.71 8.07
CA TYR A 131 16.37 5.05 8.66
C TYR A 131 16.64 5.06 10.18
N ARG A 132 16.52 3.93 10.89
CA ARG A 132 16.68 3.93 12.37
C ARG A 132 18.14 3.93 12.83
N THR A 133 19.13 3.80 11.94
CA THR A 133 20.55 3.65 12.33
C THR A 133 21.37 4.95 12.30
N SER A 134 20.78 6.13 12.02
CA SER A 134 21.55 7.38 11.83
C SER A 134 21.45 8.42 12.95
N SER A 135 20.76 8.15 14.06
CA SER A 135 20.48 9.16 15.10
C SER A 135 20.79 8.73 16.54
N GLY A 136 21.74 7.81 16.73
CA GLY A 136 22.23 7.44 18.06
C GLY A 136 23.69 7.03 18.04
N THR A 137 24.59 8.01 17.96
CA THR A 137 26.00 7.87 18.37
C THR A 137 26.38 9.09 19.18
#